data_AF-A0A5N4E7D0-F1
#
_entry.id   AF-A0A5N4E7D0-F1
#
_cell.length_a   1.000
_cell.length_b   1.000
_cell.length_c   1.000
_cell.angle_alpha   90.00
_cell.angle_beta   90.00
_cell.angle_gamma   90.00
#
_symmetry.space_group_name_H-M   'P 1'
#
loop_
_entity.id
_entity.type
_entity.pdbx_description
1 polymer ?
#
loop_
_entity_poly.entity_id
_entity_poly.type
_entity_poly.pdbx_seq_one_letter_code
_entity_poly.pdbx_strand_id
1 'polypeptide(L)'
;MGSSQSVEIPGGGTEGYHVLRNKDNDTLKDLLKANVEKPVKMLIYSSKTLELRETSVTPSNMWGGQGLLGVSIRFCSFDGANENVWHVLEVESNSPAALAGLRPHSDYIIGADTVMNESEDLFSLIETHEAKPLKLYVYNTDTDNCREVIITPNSAWGGEGSLGCGIGYGYLHRIPTRPFEEGKKISLPGQMSGTPITPLKDGFTEVR
;
A
#
# COMPACT_ATOMS: atom_id res chain seq x y z
N MET A 1 -13.70 12.28 -25.21
CA MET A 1 -12.41 12.16 -25.93
C MET A 1 -11.31 12.30 -24.90
N GLY A 2 -10.55 11.23 -24.69
CA GLY A 2 -9.53 11.14 -23.64
C GLY A 2 -9.03 9.71 -23.54
N SER A 3 -8.56 9.18 -24.67
CA SER A 3 -7.94 7.85 -24.73
C SER A 3 -6.52 7.98 -24.19
N SER A 4 -6.31 7.60 -22.93
CA SER A 4 -4.95 7.44 -22.38
C SER A 4 -4.34 6.19 -22.98
N GLN A 5 -3.26 6.36 -23.74
CA GLN A 5 -2.57 5.27 -24.44
C GLN A 5 -1.84 4.33 -23.46
N SER A 6 -1.91 3.04 -23.75
CA SER A 6 -1.17 1.97 -23.08
C SER A 6 0.34 2.16 -23.25
N VAL A 7 1.09 2.09 -22.15
CA VAL A 7 2.56 1.97 -22.20
C VAL A 7 2.90 0.51 -22.46
N GLU A 8 3.59 0.24 -23.57
CA GLU A 8 4.19 -1.08 -23.84
C GLU A 8 5.38 -1.29 -22.90
N ILE A 9 5.33 -2.36 -22.12
CA ILE A 9 6.46 -2.81 -21.31
C ILE A 9 7.40 -3.59 -22.23
N PRO A 10 8.65 -3.16 -22.46
CA PRO A 10 9.57 -3.87 -23.34
C PRO A 10 9.96 -5.21 -22.71
N GLY A 11 9.74 -6.31 -23.44
CA GLY A 11 10.17 -7.65 -23.03
C GLY A 11 9.06 -8.66 -22.74
N GLY A 12 7.86 -8.49 -23.30
CA GLY A 12 6.76 -9.46 -23.23
C GLY A 12 7.07 -10.79 -23.91
N GLY A 13 7.87 -11.63 -23.24
CA GLY A 13 7.97 -13.06 -23.51
C GLY A 13 6.79 -13.78 -22.87
N THR A 14 6.04 -14.53 -23.67
CA THR A 14 4.89 -15.36 -23.29
C THR A 14 5.26 -16.62 -22.49
N GLU A 15 6.33 -16.57 -21.70
CA GLU A 15 6.80 -17.72 -20.91
C GLU A 15 6.63 -17.43 -19.42
N GLY A 16 5.52 -17.93 -18.86
CA GLY A 16 5.41 -18.24 -17.43
C GLY A 16 4.95 -17.13 -16.48
N TYR A 17 4.69 -15.91 -16.95
CA TYR A 17 4.23 -14.82 -16.09
C TYR A 17 2.74 -14.50 -16.30
N HIS A 18 1.94 -14.75 -15.27
CA HIS A 18 0.57 -14.26 -15.22
C HIS A 18 0.55 -12.87 -14.59
N VAL A 19 0.38 -11.84 -15.43
CA VAL A 19 0.17 -10.46 -14.97
C VAL A 19 -1.27 -10.37 -14.46
N LEU A 20 -1.44 -10.36 -13.15
CA LEU A 20 -2.74 -10.17 -12.51
C LEU A 20 -3.21 -8.74 -12.76
N ARG A 21 -4.14 -8.58 -13.70
CA ARG A 21 -4.81 -7.30 -13.93
C ARG A 21 -5.93 -7.12 -12.91
N ASN A 22 -6.26 -5.86 -12.63
CA ASN A 22 -7.34 -5.44 -11.71
C ASN A 22 -8.74 -6.00 -12.10
N LYS A 23 -8.88 -6.69 -13.25
CA LYS A 23 -10.13 -7.28 -13.71
C LYS A 23 -10.30 -8.78 -13.42
N ASP A 24 -9.29 -9.45 -12.86
CA ASP A 24 -9.21 -10.92 -12.92
C ASP A 24 -9.09 -11.57 -11.52
N ASN A 25 -10.00 -11.22 -10.59
CA ASN A 25 -10.06 -11.78 -9.22
C ASN A 25 -10.08 -13.33 -9.22
N ASP A 26 -10.75 -13.92 -10.20
CA ASP A 26 -10.89 -15.37 -10.30
C ASP A 26 -9.65 -16.05 -10.88
N THR A 27 -8.84 -15.35 -11.70
CA THR A 27 -7.64 -15.95 -12.32
C THR A 27 -6.58 -16.33 -11.31
N LEU A 28 -6.32 -15.49 -10.29
CA LEU A 28 -5.38 -15.86 -9.22
C LEU A 28 -5.90 -17.08 -8.43
N LYS A 29 -7.19 -17.07 -8.09
CA LYS A 29 -7.80 -18.15 -7.30
C LYS A 29 -7.75 -19.46 -8.06
N ASP A 30 -8.09 -19.46 -9.34
CA ASP A 30 -8.08 -20.64 -10.19
C ASP A 30 -6.67 -21.18 -10.40
N LEU A 31 -5.69 -20.29 -10.58
CA LEU A 31 -4.29 -20.66 -10.71
C LEU A 31 -3.75 -21.32 -9.44
N LEU A 32 -4.09 -20.79 -8.25
CA LEU A 32 -3.70 -21.38 -6.97
C LEU A 32 -4.37 -22.74 -6.76
N LYS A 33 -5.66 -22.88 -7.10
CA LYS A 33 -6.40 -24.15 -7.02
C LYS A 33 -5.85 -25.21 -7.99
N ALA A 34 -5.44 -24.82 -9.19
CA ALA A 34 -4.87 -25.73 -10.17
C ALA A 34 -3.47 -26.25 -9.78
N ASN A 35 -2.77 -25.51 -8.93
CA ASN A 35 -1.39 -25.79 -8.53
C ASN A 35 -1.25 -26.12 -7.03
N VAL A 36 -2.31 -26.63 -6.39
CA VAL A 36 -2.25 -27.07 -4.99
C VAL A 36 -1.16 -28.14 -4.81
N GLU A 37 -0.36 -27.97 -3.74
CA GLU A 37 0.86 -28.71 -3.42
C GLU A 37 1.97 -28.63 -4.48
N LYS A 38 1.92 -27.66 -5.41
CA LYS A 38 2.96 -27.44 -6.42
C LYS A 38 3.54 -26.02 -6.30
N PRO A 39 4.86 -25.83 -6.44
CA PRO A 39 5.45 -24.49 -6.43
C PRO A 39 4.96 -23.64 -7.60
N VAL A 40 4.43 -22.46 -7.30
CA VAL A 40 3.99 -21.43 -8.24
C VAL A 40 4.94 -20.25 -8.15
N LYS A 41 5.45 -19.77 -9.29
CA LYS A 41 6.24 -18.54 -9.35
C LYS A 41 5.31 -17.33 -9.40
N MET A 42 5.57 -16.35 -8.56
CA MET A 42 4.81 -15.10 -8.48
C MET A 42 5.77 -13.91 -8.57
N LEU A 43 5.35 -12.90 -9.33
CA LEU A 43 6.04 -11.62 -9.37
C LEU A 43 5.34 -10.66 -8.41
N ILE A 44 6.07 -10.18 -7.41
CA ILE A 44 5.55 -9.29 -6.37
C ILE A 44 6.17 -7.92 -6.54
N TYR A 45 5.32 -6.90 -6.72
CA TYR A 45 5.70 -5.50 -6.60
C TYR A 45 5.58 -5.06 -5.15
N SER A 46 6.63 -4.44 -4.60
CA SER A 46 6.57 -3.82 -3.27
C SER A 46 6.48 -2.31 -3.40
N SER A 47 5.37 -1.74 -2.93
CA SER A 47 5.22 -0.28 -2.90
C SER A 47 6.18 0.40 -1.90
N LYS A 48 6.71 -0.34 -0.92
CA LYS A 48 7.69 0.15 0.07
C LYS A 48 9.10 0.29 -0.52
N THR A 49 9.52 -0.62 -1.40
CA THR A 49 10.86 -0.57 -2.02
C THR A 49 10.84 -0.10 -3.47
N LEU A 50 9.65 -0.01 -4.10
CA LEU A 50 9.46 0.24 -5.53
C LEU A 50 10.16 -0.78 -6.43
N GLU A 51 10.39 -2.00 -5.91
CA GLU A 51 11.06 -3.08 -6.63
C GLU A 51 10.10 -4.23 -6.93
N LEU A 52 10.39 -4.94 -8.03
CA LEU A 52 9.78 -6.21 -8.38
C LEU A 52 10.69 -7.35 -7.92
N ARG A 53 10.11 -8.35 -7.26
CA ARG A 53 10.82 -9.58 -6.91
C ARG A 53 10.03 -10.80 -7.35
N GLU A 54 10.73 -11.82 -7.83
CA GLU A 54 10.16 -13.13 -8.09
C GLU A 54 10.24 -13.97 -6.81
N THR A 55 9.14 -14.60 -6.41
CA THR A 55 9.09 -15.54 -5.29
C THR A 55 8.36 -16.81 -5.71
N SER A 56 8.76 -17.96 -5.16
CA SER A 56 8.00 -19.19 -5.31
C SER A 56 7.11 -19.39 -4.09
N VAL A 57 5.84 -19.71 -4.31
CA VAL A 57 4.88 -20.04 -3.26
C VAL A 57 4.21 -21.38 -3.56
N THR A 58 4.02 -22.20 -2.53
CA THR A 58 3.34 -23.50 -2.67
C THR A 58 1.98 -23.40 -1.99
N PRO A 59 0.87 -23.21 -2.74
CA PRO A 59 -0.47 -23.26 -2.16
C PRO A 59 -0.73 -24.63 -1.55
N SER A 60 -1.20 -24.68 -0.31
CA SER A 60 -1.42 -25.93 0.40
C SER A 60 -2.75 -25.94 1.14
N ASN A 61 -3.35 -27.13 1.25
CA ASN A 61 -4.51 -27.37 2.12
C ASN A 61 -4.13 -27.99 3.47
N MET A 62 -2.85 -28.32 3.68
CA MET A 62 -2.40 -29.13 4.82
C MET A 62 -1.85 -28.32 5.99
N TRP A 63 -1.70 -27.01 5.85
CA TRP A 63 -1.07 -26.15 6.85
C TRP A 63 -2.01 -25.72 7.99
N GLY A 64 -3.29 -26.08 7.92
CA GLY A 64 -4.26 -25.93 9.02
C GLY A 64 -4.89 -24.55 9.18
N GLY A 65 -4.61 -23.60 8.28
CA GLY A 65 -5.22 -22.27 8.29
C GLY A 65 -6.25 -22.04 7.17
N GLN A 66 -6.78 -20.82 7.10
CA GLN A 66 -7.79 -20.45 6.11
C GLN A 66 -7.15 -20.16 4.75
N GLY A 67 -7.63 -20.83 3.71
CA GLY A 67 -7.19 -20.61 2.33
C GLY A 67 -5.88 -21.31 1.98
N LEU A 68 -5.48 -21.18 0.71
CA LEU A 68 -4.34 -21.92 0.16
C LEU A 68 -2.97 -21.31 0.52
N LEU A 69 -2.94 -19.99 0.75
CA LEU A 69 -1.70 -19.23 0.98
C LEU A 69 -1.63 -18.62 2.39
N GLY A 70 -2.74 -18.57 3.12
CA GLY A 70 -2.80 -17.89 4.41
C GLY A 70 -2.63 -16.38 4.35
N VAL A 71 -2.96 -15.76 3.21
CA VAL A 71 -2.88 -14.31 3.01
C VAL A 71 -4.23 -13.73 2.62
N SER A 72 -4.54 -12.54 3.14
CA SER A 72 -5.67 -11.72 2.68
C SER A 72 -5.20 -10.82 1.55
N ILE A 73 -5.84 -10.92 0.38
CA ILE A 73 -5.50 -10.14 -0.81
C ILE A 73 -6.71 -9.34 -1.24
N ARG A 74 -6.51 -8.05 -1.54
CA ARG A 74 -7.51 -7.20 -2.17
C ARG A 74 -6.99 -6.76 -3.54
N PHE A 75 -7.83 -6.90 -4.57
CA PHE A 75 -7.53 -6.39 -5.91
C PHE A 75 -7.79 -4.88 -5.92
N CYS A 76 -6.72 -4.11 -6.10
CA CYS A 76 -6.75 -2.65 -6.15
C CYS A 76 -5.77 -2.18 -7.23
N SER A 77 -5.91 -0.95 -7.72
CA SER A 77 -4.79 -0.31 -8.42
C SER A 77 -3.68 -0.06 -7.40
N PHE A 78 -2.43 -0.27 -7.80
CA PHE A 78 -1.28 0.17 -6.99
C PHE A 78 -0.96 1.65 -7.20
N ASP A 79 -1.54 2.30 -8.22
CA ASP A 79 -1.43 3.73 -8.43
C ASP A 79 -1.96 4.48 -7.20
N GLY A 80 -1.13 5.35 -6.61
CA GLY A 80 -1.50 6.11 -5.43
C GLY A 80 -1.64 5.31 -4.13
N ALA A 81 -1.33 4.01 -4.12
CA ALA A 81 -1.48 3.17 -2.91
C ALA A 81 -0.62 3.65 -1.73
N ASN A 82 0.50 4.31 -2.01
CA ASN A 82 1.37 4.94 -1.00
C ASN A 82 0.87 6.32 -0.56
N GLU A 83 -0.12 6.88 -1.24
CA GLU A 83 -0.68 8.21 -0.96
C GLU A 83 -1.97 8.09 -0.16
N ASN A 84 -2.78 7.06 -0.41
CA ASN A 84 -3.99 6.72 0.34
C ASN A 84 -3.67 6.04 1.68
N VAL A 85 -2.88 6.74 2.50
CA VAL A 85 -2.47 6.30 3.84
C VAL A 85 -2.77 7.41 4.83
N TRP A 86 -3.36 7.02 5.97
CA TRP A 86 -3.69 7.92 7.06
C TRP A 86 -2.95 7.48 8.32
N HIS A 87 -2.06 8.34 8.81
CA HIS A 87 -1.23 8.07 9.98
C HIS A 87 -2.00 8.36 11.27
N VAL A 88 -2.06 7.38 12.17
CA VAL A 88 -2.64 7.57 13.50
C VAL A 88 -1.65 8.35 14.35
N LEU A 89 -2.06 9.53 14.81
CA LEU A 89 -1.25 10.41 15.66
C LEU A 89 -1.55 10.09 17.14
N GLU A 90 -1.99 11.08 17.91
CA GLU A 90 -2.47 10.91 19.27
C GLU A 90 -3.75 10.05 19.31
N VAL A 91 -3.90 9.23 20.36
CA VAL A 91 -5.10 8.44 20.62
C VAL A 91 -5.54 8.72 22.06
N GLU A 92 -6.77 9.20 22.21
CA GLU A 92 -7.35 9.52 23.51
C GLU A 92 -7.70 8.27 24.31
N SER A 93 -7.58 8.35 25.63
CA SER A 93 -7.92 7.22 26.51
C SER A 93 -9.43 6.97 26.52
N ASN A 94 -9.84 5.70 26.47
CA ASN A 94 -11.25 5.28 26.37
C ASN A 94 -11.98 5.78 25.11
N SER A 95 -11.25 6.26 24.09
CA SER A 95 -11.84 6.63 22.81
C SER A 95 -12.22 5.40 21.98
N PRO A 96 -13.10 5.57 20.97
CA PRO A 96 -13.35 4.52 19.98
C PRO A 96 -12.08 3.96 19.33
N ALA A 97 -11.09 4.79 19.04
CA ALA A 97 -9.79 4.38 18.52
C ALA A 97 -8.99 3.52 19.50
N ALA A 98 -8.94 3.91 20.78
CA ALA A 98 -8.28 3.12 21.82
C ALA A 98 -8.97 1.77 22.04
N LEU A 99 -10.30 1.76 22.07
CA LEU A 99 -11.10 0.54 22.23
C LEU A 99 -10.95 -0.42 21.03
N ALA A 100 -10.77 0.13 19.84
CA ALA A 100 -10.47 -0.64 18.63
C ALA A 100 -9.01 -1.18 18.60
N GLY A 101 -8.13 -0.67 19.45
CA GLY A 101 -6.73 -1.08 19.52
C GLY A 101 -5.83 -0.40 18.49
N LEU A 102 -6.17 0.82 18.07
CA LEU A 102 -5.26 1.70 17.32
C LEU A 102 -4.14 2.18 18.24
N ARG A 103 -2.91 2.16 17.72
CA ARG A 103 -1.69 2.54 18.41
C ARG A 103 -1.19 3.89 17.88
N PRO A 104 -0.91 4.85 18.77
CA PRO A 104 -0.44 6.16 18.36
C PRO A 104 0.92 6.08 17.66
N HIS A 105 1.12 6.91 16.63
CA HIS A 105 2.35 7.10 15.84
C HIS A 105 2.93 5.87 15.12
N SER A 106 2.38 4.68 15.36
CA SER A 106 2.92 3.42 14.83
C SER A 106 1.95 2.80 13.83
N ASP A 107 0.67 3.15 13.92
CA ASP A 107 -0.36 2.64 13.03
C ASP A 107 -0.64 3.60 11.87
N TYR A 108 -0.83 2.99 10.71
CA TYR A 108 -1.16 3.64 9.45
C TYR A 108 -2.37 2.93 8.89
N ILE A 109 -3.50 3.63 8.79
CA ILE A 109 -4.68 3.12 8.10
C ILE A 109 -4.36 3.16 6.60
N ILE A 110 -4.48 2.02 5.94
CA ILE A 110 -4.16 1.83 4.51
C ILE A 110 -5.40 1.47 3.69
N GLY A 111 -6.56 1.36 4.35
CA GLY A 111 -7.80 0.98 3.70
C GLY A 111 -8.94 0.71 4.67
N ALA A 112 -10.12 0.43 4.11
CA ALA A 112 -11.32 0.00 4.80
C ALA A 112 -12.02 -1.10 3.99
N ASP A 113 -12.96 -1.81 4.58
CA ASP A 113 -13.69 -2.89 3.91
C ASP A 113 -14.55 -2.38 2.74
N THR A 114 -15.02 -1.13 2.82
CA THR A 114 -15.66 -0.42 1.72
C THR A 114 -14.63 0.03 0.67
N VAL A 115 -15.08 0.19 -0.58
CA VAL A 115 -14.22 0.74 -1.65
C VAL A 115 -14.04 2.23 -1.37
N MET A 116 -12.79 2.64 -1.16
CA MET A 116 -12.38 4.04 -1.06
C MET A 116 -11.56 4.36 -2.32
N ASN A 117 -11.90 5.44 -2.99
CA ASN A 117 -11.19 5.91 -4.18
C ASN A 117 -10.17 7.00 -3.83
N GLU A 118 -10.38 7.79 -2.77
CA GLU A 118 -9.63 9.02 -2.48
C GLU A 118 -9.47 9.35 -0.98
N SER A 119 -8.65 10.35 -0.66
CA SER A 119 -8.31 10.77 0.72
C SER A 119 -9.46 11.40 1.51
N GLU A 120 -10.40 12.07 0.82
CA GLU A 120 -11.62 12.61 1.44
C GLU A 120 -12.56 11.48 1.87
N ASP A 121 -12.43 10.30 1.27
CA ASP A 121 -13.34 9.18 1.51
C ASP A 121 -13.22 8.62 2.92
N LEU A 122 -12.06 8.68 3.60
CA LEU A 122 -11.96 8.13 4.95
C LEU A 122 -12.79 8.92 5.96
N PHE A 123 -12.73 10.25 5.91
CA PHE A 123 -13.48 11.11 6.83
C PHE A 123 -14.99 10.96 6.59
N SER A 124 -15.43 11.02 5.33
CA SER A 124 -16.82 10.77 4.97
C SER A 124 -17.28 9.35 5.31
N LEU A 125 -16.39 8.36 5.22
CA LEU A 125 -16.69 6.97 5.59
C LEU A 125 -16.92 6.83 7.10
N ILE A 126 -16.11 7.51 7.93
CA ILE A 126 -16.27 7.54 9.37
C ILE A 126 -17.61 8.18 9.75
N GLU A 127 -17.94 9.33 9.15
CA GLU A 127 -19.22 10.04 9.40
C GLU A 127 -20.44 9.20 9.00
N THR A 128 -20.37 8.51 7.86
CA THR A 128 -21.47 7.64 7.40
C THR A 128 -21.61 6.35 8.22
N HIS A 129 -20.55 5.94 8.93
CA HIS A 129 -20.52 4.78 9.82
C HIS A 129 -20.66 5.16 11.30
N GLU A 130 -21.22 6.33 11.59
CA GLU A 130 -21.57 6.74 12.95
C GLU A 130 -22.42 5.67 13.66
N ALA A 131 -22.00 5.28 14.86
CA ALA A 131 -22.56 4.21 15.68
C ALA A 131 -22.59 2.81 15.03
N LYS A 132 -21.82 2.59 13.95
CA LYS A 132 -21.74 1.30 13.25
C LYS A 132 -20.30 0.77 13.23
N PRO A 133 -20.09 -0.55 13.38
CA PRO A 133 -18.77 -1.13 13.21
C PRO A 133 -18.25 -0.93 11.77
N LEU A 134 -17.08 -0.32 11.66
CA LEU A 134 -16.33 -0.10 10.43
C LEU A 134 -15.03 -0.90 10.51
N LYS A 135 -14.78 -1.76 9.52
CA LYS A 135 -13.53 -2.52 9.42
C LYS A 135 -12.50 -1.71 8.63
N LEU A 136 -11.37 -1.43 9.27
CA LEU A 136 -10.20 -0.77 8.74
C LEU A 136 -9.05 -1.77 8.56
N TYR A 137 -8.22 -1.53 7.54
CA TYR A 137 -6.95 -2.21 7.33
C TYR A 137 -5.83 -1.30 7.82
N VAL A 138 -5.06 -1.78 8.79
CA VAL A 138 -4.05 -0.99 9.50
C VAL A 138 -2.70 -1.66 9.37
N TYR A 139 -1.73 -0.95 8.83
CA TYR A 139 -0.32 -1.30 8.85
C TYR A 139 0.34 -0.77 10.12
N ASN A 140 1.18 -1.57 10.76
CA ASN A 140 1.93 -1.16 11.93
C ASN A 140 3.43 -1.20 11.65
N THR A 141 4.13 -0.10 11.92
CA THR A 141 5.58 0.04 11.66
C THR A 141 6.44 -0.80 12.60
N ASP A 142 6.02 -1.04 13.84
CA ASP A 142 6.78 -1.83 14.81
C ASP A 142 6.82 -3.31 14.41
N THR A 143 5.70 -3.84 13.94
CA THR A 143 5.53 -5.25 13.57
C THR A 143 5.77 -5.51 12.08
N ASP A 144 5.90 -4.45 11.27
CA ASP A 144 5.98 -4.49 9.80
C ASP A 144 4.87 -5.36 9.19
N ASN A 145 3.66 -5.30 9.77
CA ASN A 145 2.55 -6.17 9.40
C ASN A 145 1.22 -5.41 9.32
N CYS A 146 0.31 -5.94 8.51
CA CYS A 146 -1.06 -5.43 8.37
C CYS A 146 -2.01 -6.25 9.24
N ARG A 147 -3.00 -5.59 9.83
CA ARG A 147 -4.08 -6.22 10.58
C ARG A 147 -5.42 -5.57 10.31
N GLU A 148 -6.48 -6.33 10.51
CA GLU A 148 -7.85 -5.83 10.49
C GLU A 148 -8.20 -5.25 11.86
N VAL A 149 -8.76 -4.05 11.87
CA VAL A 149 -9.24 -3.36 13.07
C VAL A 149 -10.70 -3.00 12.86
N ILE A 150 -11.56 -3.37 13.80
CA ILE A 150 -12.97 -2.98 13.77
C ILE A 150 -13.14 -1.82 14.75
N ILE A 151 -13.48 -0.65 14.21
CA ILE A 151 -13.71 0.56 14.97
C ILE A 151 -15.18 0.95 14.86
N THR A 152 -15.77 1.46 15.93
CA THR A 152 -17.16 1.95 15.92
C THR A 152 -17.13 3.46 16.17
N PRO A 153 -17.22 4.30 15.12
CA PRO A 153 -17.28 5.74 15.28
C PRO A 153 -18.43 6.15 16.19
N ASN A 154 -18.17 7.08 17.09
CA ASN A 154 -19.16 7.62 18.02
C ASN A 154 -18.74 9.04 18.39
N SER A 155 -19.49 10.04 17.95
CA SER A 155 -19.35 11.47 18.24
C SER A 155 -19.77 11.84 19.67
N ALA A 156 -20.61 11.03 20.32
CA ALA A 156 -21.09 11.23 21.68
C ALA A 156 -20.26 10.49 22.74
N TRP A 157 -19.04 10.05 22.40
CA TRP A 157 -18.16 9.30 23.30
C TRP A 157 -17.56 10.12 24.44
N GLY A 158 -17.64 11.46 24.36
CA GLY A 158 -17.21 12.37 25.43
C GLY A 158 -15.90 13.12 25.18
N GLY A 159 -15.31 13.02 23.99
CA GLY A 159 -14.15 13.81 23.57
C GLY A 159 -14.31 14.39 22.17
N GLU A 160 -13.18 14.75 21.54
CA GLU A 160 -13.18 15.39 20.21
C GLU A 160 -13.31 14.37 19.06
N GLY A 161 -14.12 14.72 18.06
CA GLY A 161 -14.36 13.90 16.87
C GLY A 161 -15.14 12.61 17.14
N SER A 162 -15.28 11.75 16.12
CA SER A 162 -15.98 10.46 16.25
C SER A 162 -15.06 9.28 16.59
N LEU A 163 -13.74 9.44 16.46
CA LEU A 163 -12.77 8.37 16.76
C LEU A 163 -11.96 8.61 18.03
N GLY A 164 -11.78 9.87 18.44
CA GLY A 164 -10.84 10.26 19.50
C GLY A 164 -9.39 9.90 19.19
N CYS A 165 -8.96 10.16 17.95
CA CYS A 165 -7.57 10.12 17.56
C CYS A 165 -7.27 11.19 16.51
N GLY A 166 -6.02 11.68 16.51
CA GLY A 166 -5.50 12.54 15.46
C GLY A 166 -5.17 11.73 14.21
N ILE A 167 -5.48 12.27 13.04
CA ILE A 167 -5.19 11.64 11.75
C ILE A 167 -4.30 12.57 10.93
N GLY A 168 -3.09 12.11 10.62
CA GLY A 168 -2.16 12.77 9.73
C GLY A 168 -2.31 12.26 8.30
N TYR A 169 -2.32 13.16 7.32
CA TYR A 169 -2.34 12.82 5.90
C TYR A 169 -1.28 13.61 5.13
N GLY A 170 -0.77 13.04 4.04
CA GLY A 170 0.18 13.69 3.14
C GLY A 170 1.63 13.23 3.33
N TYR A 171 2.57 13.98 2.76
CA TYR A 171 3.96 13.55 2.58
C TYR A 171 4.67 13.16 3.90
N LEU A 172 4.42 13.90 4.98
CA LEU A 172 5.02 13.65 6.30
C LEU A 172 4.41 12.46 7.05
N HIS A 173 3.31 11.91 6.52
CA HIS A 173 2.50 10.89 7.17
C HIS A 173 2.41 9.60 6.35
N ARG A 174 3.31 9.44 5.36
CA ARG A 174 3.44 8.21 4.59
C ARG A 174 4.13 7.13 5.42
N ILE A 175 3.88 5.87 5.07
CA ILE A 175 4.59 4.72 5.65
C ILE A 175 6.09 4.92 5.43
N PRO A 176 6.93 4.84 6.48
CA PRO A 176 8.37 4.95 6.35
C PRO A 176 8.90 3.92 5.35
N THR A 177 9.42 4.41 4.24
CA THR A 177 10.30 3.59 3.40
C THR A 177 11.65 3.54 4.12
N ARG A 178 12.30 2.36 4.14
CA ARG A 178 13.68 2.29 4.66
C ARG A 178 14.51 3.35 3.96
N PRO A 179 15.46 4.00 4.65
CA PRO A 179 16.21 5.10 4.07
C PRO A 179 16.73 4.68 2.71
N PHE A 180 16.37 5.48 1.71
CA PHE A 180 17.03 5.45 0.43
C PHE A 180 18.52 5.54 0.74
N GLU A 181 19.29 4.51 0.43
CA GLU A 181 20.75 4.58 0.50
C GLU A 181 21.18 5.69 -0.47
N GLU A 182 21.36 6.91 0.04
CA GLU A 182 21.92 8.05 -0.68
C GLU A 182 23.28 7.61 -1.25
N GLY A 183 23.32 7.22 -2.52
CA GLY A 183 24.56 6.83 -3.19
C GLY A 183 24.50 5.63 -4.11
N LYS A 184 23.43 4.81 -4.11
CA LYS A 184 23.29 3.80 -5.17
C LYS A 184 22.80 4.47 -6.45
N LYS A 185 23.78 4.88 -7.29
CA LYS A 185 23.53 5.13 -8.71
C LYS A 185 22.73 3.96 -9.25
N ILE A 186 21.54 4.24 -9.77
CA ILE A 186 20.77 3.30 -10.56
C ILE A 186 21.63 3.01 -11.80
N SER A 187 22.44 1.96 -11.75
CA SER A 187 23.15 1.45 -12.90
C SER A 187 22.14 0.67 -13.74
N LEU A 188 21.50 1.37 -14.67
CA LEU A 188 20.78 0.74 -15.77
C LEU A 188 21.78 -0.16 -16.52
N PRO A 189 21.49 -1.45 -16.73
CA PRO A 189 22.35 -2.29 -17.56
C PRO A 189 22.19 -1.84 -19.02
N GLY A 190 23.13 -1.01 -19.49
CA GLY A 190 23.19 -0.58 -20.88
C GLY A 190 23.61 0.86 -21.10
N GLN A 191 24.80 1.27 -20.64
CA GLN A 191 25.45 2.43 -21.26
C GLN A 191 26.95 2.25 -21.29
N MET A 192 27.46 2.01 -22.49
CA MET A 192 28.89 1.98 -22.81
C MET A 192 29.54 3.33 -22.52
N SER A 193 30.78 3.25 -22.06
CA SER A 193 31.78 4.30 -21.82
C SER A 193 31.70 5.55 -22.71
N GLY A 194 31.79 6.74 -22.11
CA GLY A 194 32.07 7.98 -22.86
C GLY A 194 32.16 9.26 -22.01
N THR A 195 33.39 9.58 -21.56
CA THR A 195 33.97 10.91 -21.21
C THR A 195 33.33 11.83 -20.13
N PRO A 196 34.11 12.41 -19.21
CA PRO A 196 33.63 13.35 -18.20
C PRO A 196 33.48 14.79 -18.75
N ILE A 197 32.33 15.41 -18.52
CA ILE A 197 32.08 16.83 -18.81
C ILE A 197 32.38 17.64 -17.54
N THR A 198 33.33 18.57 -17.62
CA THR A 198 33.71 19.54 -16.58
C THR A 198 32.61 20.56 -16.28
N PRO A 199 32.53 21.13 -15.06
CA PRO A 199 31.49 22.07 -14.67
C PRO A 199 31.81 23.50 -15.14
N LEU A 200 30.85 24.16 -15.80
CA LEU A 200 30.94 25.56 -16.21
C LEU A 200 30.35 26.47 -15.12
N LYS A 201 31.10 27.55 -14.83
CA LYS A 201 30.89 28.58 -13.78
C LYS A 201 29.73 29.55 -14.06
N ASP A 202 29.18 30.04 -12.95
CA ASP A 202 28.62 31.37 -12.64
C ASP A 202 27.98 32.25 -13.74
N GLY A 203 26.79 32.77 -13.45
CA GLY A 203 26.21 33.92 -14.16
C GLY A 203 24.84 34.35 -13.66
N PHE A 204 24.79 35.15 -12.59
CA PHE A 204 23.65 35.99 -12.23
C PHE A 204 23.52 37.16 -13.22
N THR A 205 22.29 37.54 -13.62
CA THR A 205 22.00 38.92 -14.05
C THR A 205 20.54 39.33 -13.80
N GLU A 206 20.39 40.54 -13.28
CA GLU A 206 19.16 41.25 -12.90
C GLU A 206 18.21 41.54 -14.05
N VAL A 207 16.93 41.66 -13.71
CA VAL A 207 15.85 42.16 -14.56
C VAL A 207 15.71 43.66 -14.31
N ARG A 208 15.61 44.44 -15.39
CA ARG A 208 15.18 45.85 -15.35
C ARG A 208 13.85 45.99 -16.07
#